data_AF-A0A5K0WHA6-F1
#
_entry.id   AF-A0A5K0WHA6-F1
#
_cell.length_a   1.000
_cell.length_b   1.000
_cell.length_c   1.000
_cell.angle_alpha   90.00
_cell.angle_beta   90.00
_cell.angle_gamma   90.00
#
_symmetry.space_group_name_H-M   'P 1'
#
loop_
_entity.id
_entity.type
_entity.pdbx_description
1 polymer ?
#
loop_
_entity_poly.entity_id
_entity_poly.type
_entity_poly.pdbx_seq_one_letter_code
_entity_poly.pdbx_strand_id
1 'polypeptide(L)' 'EIWNSPYSNDSFPVYAEEIDAGGDASPSSAMLSEVARSKQITIVGGSIPERFGDRLYNTCCIFGSDGKLKAKHRK' A
#
# COMPACT_ATOMS: atom_id res chain seq x y z
N GLU A 1 5.49 6.76 9.30
CA GLU A 1 6.41 6.05 8.38
C GLU A 1 5.78 6.13 6.99
N ILE A 2 6.57 6.22 5.92
CA ILE A 2 6.18 5.98 4.52
C ILE A 2 7.42 5.42 3.83
N TRP A 3 7.37 4.19 3.31
CA TRP A 3 8.57 3.53 2.78
C TRP A 3 8.75 3.67 1.27
N ASN A 4 7.66 3.88 0.52
CA ASN A 4 7.69 3.92 -0.94
C ASN A 4 7.98 5.33 -1.50
N SER A 5 8.07 6.35 -0.64
CA SER A 5 8.33 7.73 -1.05
C SER A 5 9.09 8.51 0.02
N PRO A 6 9.68 9.67 -0.32
CA PRO A 6 10.19 10.60 0.67
C PRO A 6 9.11 11.00 1.66
N TYR A 7 9.48 11.13 2.94
CA TYR A 7 8.57 11.54 4.00
C TYR A 7 8.47 13.08 4.04
N SER A 8 7.74 13.66 3.08
CA SER A 8 7.41 15.10 3.05
C SER A 8 5.94 15.32 2.65
N ASN A 9 5.33 16.39 3.17
CA ASN A 9 3.94 16.75 2.86
C ASN A 9 3.72 17.00 1.37
N ASP A 10 4.70 17.57 0.69
CA ASP A 10 4.62 17.86 -0.75
C ASP A 10 4.69 16.60 -1.61
N SER A 11 5.33 15.53 -1.10
CA SER A 11 5.44 14.24 -1.79
C SER A 11 4.15 13.42 -1.67
N PHE A 12 3.42 13.54 -0.55
CA PHE A 12 2.25 12.70 -0.26
C PHE A 12 1.23 12.65 -1.42
N PRO A 13 0.78 13.77 -2.00
CA PRO A 13 -0.19 13.75 -3.09
C PRO A 13 0.35 13.12 -4.38
N VAL A 14 1.66 13.29 -4.64
CA VAL A 14 2.33 12.86 -5.88
C VAL A 14 2.53 11.35 -5.90
N TYR A 15 2.90 10.77 -4.75
CA TYR A 15 3.17 9.34 -4.61
C TYR A 15 1.97 8.55 -4.10
N ALA A 16 0.82 9.19 -3.85
CA ALA A 16 -0.35 8.52 -3.33
C ALA A 16 -0.95 7.55 -4.35
N GLU A 17 -1.14 6.31 -3.92
CA GLU A 17 -1.66 5.22 -4.72
C GLU A 17 -3.13 4.90 -4.39
N GLU A 18 -3.89 4.42 -5.36
CA GLU A 18 -5.29 4.00 -5.17
C GLU A 18 -5.35 2.51 -4.83
N ILE A 19 -5.13 2.18 -3.55
CA ILE A 19 -5.02 0.80 -3.06
C ILE A 19 -6.25 -0.05 -3.42
N ASP A 20 -7.46 0.52 -3.35
CA ASP A 20 -8.71 -0.20 -3.64
C ASP A 20 -8.92 -0.46 -5.14
N ALA A 21 -8.30 0.33 -6.01
CA ALA A 21 -8.30 0.09 -7.46
C ALA A 21 -7.32 -1.04 -7.82
N GLY A 22 -6.23 -1.19 -7.05
CA GLY A 22 -5.23 -2.24 -7.22
C GLY A 22 -4.46 -2.15 -8.54
N GLY A 23 -3.68 -3.18 -8.85
CA GLY A 23 -2.92 -3.26 -10.11
C GLY A 23 -2.00 -2.06 -10.33
N ASP A 24 -2.03 -1.48 -11.53
CA ASP A 24 -1.20 -0.34 -11.92
C ASP A 24 -1.54 0.96 -11.16
N ALA A 25 -2.74 1.06 -10.58
CA ALA A 25 -3.13 2.19 -9.74
C ALA A 25 -2.52 2.14 -8.33
N SER A 26 -2.00 0.97 -7.94
CA SER A 26 -1.24 0.81 -6.70
C SER A 26 -0.08 -0.20 -6.86
N PRO A 27 1.00 0.20 -7.55
CA PRO A 27 2.14 -0.68 -7.81
C PRO A 27 2.83 -1.16 -6.53
N SER A 28 2.85 -0.37 -5.45
CA SER A 28 3.43 -0.78 -4.18
C SER A 28 2.61 -1.91 -3.54
N SER A 29 1.28 -1.79 -3.54
CA SER A 29 0.40 -2.84 -3.00
C SER A 29 0.42 -4.10 -3.87
N ALA A 30 0.45 -3.95 -5.19
CA ALA A 30 0.55 -5.07 -6.13
C ALA A 30 1.86 -5.85 -5.95
N MET A 31 2.98 -5.15 -5.79
CA MET A 31 4.28 -5.77 -5.52
C MET A 31 4.26 -6.56 -4.21
N LEU A 32 3.72 -6.00 -3.12
CA LEU A 32 3.63 -6.70 -1.84
C LEU A 32 2.73 -7.93 -1.89
N SER A 33 1.58 -7.83 -2.57
CA SER A 33 0.67 -8.95 -2.85
C SER A 33 1.41 -10.10 -3.56
N GLU A 34 2.18 -9.77 -4.61
CA GLU A 34 2.92 -10.76 -5.38
C GLU A 34 4.05 -11.41 -4.58
N VAL A 35 4.79 -10.63 -3.79
CA VAL A 35 5.84 -11.17 -2.90
C VAL A 35 5.22 -12.08 -1.84
N ALA A 36 4.11 -11.68 -1.22
CA ALA A 36 3.42 -12.48 -0.21
C ALA A 36 2.98 -13.84 -0.77
N ARG A 37 2.39 -13.84 -1.97
CA ARG A 37 1.97 -15.04 -2.69
C ARG A 37 3.14 -15.94 -3.09
N SER A 38 4.17 -15.37 -3.72
CA SER A 38 5.31 -16.13 -4.24
C SER A 38 6.18 -16.75 -3.14
N LYS A 39 6.26 -16.09 -1.98
CA LYS A 39 7.03 -16.57 -0.82
C LYS A 39 6.16 -17.34 0.18
N GLN A 40 4.84 -17.38 -0.02
CA GLN A 40 3.86 -17.99 0.89
C GLN A 40 3.96 -17.45 2.33
N ILE A 41 4.16 -16.15 2.47
CA ILE A 41 4.29 -15.47 3.77
C ILE A 41 3.20 -14.42 3.94
N THR A 42 2.89 -14.08 5.19
CA THR A 42 2.09 -12.89 5.49
C THR A 42 3.01 -11.68 5.61
N ILE A 43 2.65 -10.58 4.96
CA ILE A 43 3.42 -9.34 4.96
C ILE A 43 2.61 -8.23 5.65
N VAL A 44 3.19 -7.64 6.69
CA VAL A 44 2.77 -6.32 7.18
C VAL A 44 3.55 -5.29 6.36
N GLY A 45 2.87 -4.68 5.39
CA GLY A 45 3.48 -3.95 4.29
C GLY A 45 4.00 -2.56 4.63
N GLY A 46 4.26 -2.25 5.91
CA GLY A 46 4.51 -0.87 6.35
C GLY A 46 3.41 0.07 5.87
N SER A 47 3.69 1.36 5.76
CA SER A 47 2.74 2.36 5.25
C SER A 47 3.16 3.04 3.96
N ILE A 48 2.17 3.32 3.10
CA ILE A 48 2.31 4.11 1.86
C ILE A 48 1.24 5.22 1.84
N PRO A 49 1.41 6.29 1.04
CA PRO A 49 0.37 7.28 0.88
C PRO A 49 -0.74 6.68 0.03
N GLU A 50 -1.96 6.68 0.56
CA GLU A 50 -3.17 6.20 -0.12
C GLU A 50 -3.99 7.39 -0.58
N ARG A 51 -4.44 7.35 -1.84
CA ARG A 51 -5.50 8.22 -2.35
C ARG A 51 -6.84 7.48 -2.30
N PHE A 52 -7.83 8.11 -1.69
CA PHE A 52 -9.19 7.62 -1.67
C PHE A 52 -10.15 8.77 -1.90
N GLY A 53 -10.60 8.91 -3.15
CA GLY A 53 -11.25 10.12 -3.65
C GLY A 53 -10.33 11.33 -3.50
N ASP A 54 -10.84 12.41 -2.90
CA ASP A 54 -10.09 13.65 -2.69
C ASP A 54 -9.22 13.63 -1.41
N ARG A 55 -9.21 12.51 -0.68
CA ARG A 55 -8.53 12.41 0.62
C ARG A 55 -7.25 11.59 0.51
N LEU A 56 -6.25 12.02 1.26
CA LEU A 56 -4.97 11.33 1.40
C LEU A 56 -4.86 10.72 2.79
N TYR A 57 -4.35 9.50 2.84
CA TYR A 57 -4.12 8.77 4.08
C TYR A 57 -2.70 8.20 4.12
N ASN A 58 -2.19 7.99 5.31
CA ASN A 58 -1.05 7.12 5.54
C ASN A 58 -1.63 5.73 5.84
N THR A 59 -1.42 4.77 4.94
CA THR A 59 -2.14 3.49 4.99
C THR A 59 -1.19 2.32 5.05
N CYS A 60 -1.37 1.48 6.06
CA CYS A 60 -0.69 0.21 6.19
C CYS A 60 -1.55 -0.94 5.68
N CYS A 61 -1.00 -1.79 4.82
CA CYS A 61 -1.69 -2.95 4.25
C CYS A 61 -1.10 -4.26 4.77
N ILE A 62 -1.97 -5.23 5.04
CA ILE A 62 -1.57 -6.59 5.43
C ILE A 62 -1.97 -7.54 4.32
N PHE A 63 -1.00 -8.24 3.74
CA PHE A 63 -1.22 -9.26 2.70
C PHE A 63 -1.00 -10.64 3.30
N GLY A 64 -1.95 -11.55 3.06
CA GLY A 64 -1.80 -12.95 3.47
C GLY A 64 -0.87 -13.72 2.54
N SER A 65 -0.53 -14.95 2.93
CA SER A 65 0.29 -15.87 2.12
C SER A 65 -0.34 -16.28 0.78
N ASP A 66 -1.62 -15.99 0.58
CA ASP A 66 -2.34 -16.12 -0.70
C ASP A 66 -2.23 -14.89 -1.60
N GLY A 67 -1.47 -13.86 -1.17
CA GLY A 67 -1.35 -12.56 -1.83
C GLY A 67 -2.54 -11.63 -1.59
N LYS A 68 -3.61 -12.09 -0.94
CA LYS A 68 -4.81 -11.26 -0.79
C LYS A 68 -4.63 -10.24 0.32
N LEU A 69 -5.12 -9.02 0.09
CA LEU A 69 -5.25 -8.00 1.13
C LEU A 69 -6.21 -8.52 2.22
N LYS A 70 -5.71 -8.63 3.46
CA LYS A 70 -6.46 -9.10 4.63
C LYS A 70 -7.01 -7.94 5.45
N ALA A 71 -6.24 -6.87 5.56
CA ALA A 71 -6.62 -5.67 6.28
C ALA A 71 -5.85 -4.46 5.76
N LYS A 72 -6.42 -3.28 5.95
CA LYS A 72 -5.72 -2.01 5.84
C LYS A 72 -6.03 -1.11 7.03
N HIS A 73 -5.06 -0.32 7.47
CA HIS A 73 -5.19 0.62 8.57
C HIS A 73 -4.76 2.01 8.11
N ARG A 74 -5.64 3.00 8.25
CA ARG A 74 -5.38 4.42 7.96
C ARG A 74 -5.02 5.12 9.27
N LYS A 75 -3.89 5.83 9.29
CA LYS A 75 -3.47 6.67 10.42
C LYS A 75 -4.18 8.03 10.40
#